data_AF-A0A2N2R064-F1
#
_entry.id   AF-A0A2N2R064-F1
#
_cell.length_a   1.000
_cell.length_b   1.000
_cell.length_c   1.000
_cell.angle_alpha   90.00
_cell.angle_beta   90.00
_cell.angle_gamma   90.00
#
_symmetry.space_group_name_H-M   'P 1'
#
loop_
_entity.id
_entity.type
_entity.pdbx_description
1 polymer ?
#
loop_
_entity_poly.entity_id
_entity_poly.type
_entity_poly.pdbx_seq_one_letter_code
_entity_poly.pdbx_strand_id
1 'polypeptide(L)'
;MLTFKSAMTIWTLLAWLPLVSSIVYFRSSPSSESVLQRMAVSAHGAVIALLCSVALLVAIFGSPRQEYGEIYRLLLWVPLFLVAYSFFRFRGKKEIHFLQLLNILWLIFAFLFGGMAITGVWL
;
A
#
# COMPACT_ATOMS: atom_id res chain seq x y z
N MET A 1 17.63 21.07 -8.02
CA MET A 1 17.81 19.64 -8.38
C MET A 1 17.52 18.82 -7.12
N LEU A 2 16.52 17.93 -7.14
CA LEU A 2 16.30 17.01 -6.01
C LEU A 2 17.43 15.97 -6.01
N THR A 3 18.00 15.67 -4.84
CA THR A 3 18.92 14.54 -4.71
C THR A 3 18.10 13.26 -4.64
N PHE A 4 18.71 12.12 -4.95
CA PHE A 4 18.05 10.82 -4.82
C PHE A 4 17.42 10.64 -3.43
N LYS A 5 18.18 10.95 -2.37
CA LYS A 5 17.68 10.86 -0.98
C LYS A 5 16.51 11.80 -0.71
N SER A 6 16.55 13.06 -1.17
CA SER A 6 15.44 13.97 -0.93
C SER A 6 14.18 13.57 -1.72
N ALA A 7 14.34 13.04 -2.94
CA ALA A 7 13.24 12.47 -3.70
C ALA A 7 12.61 11.26 -2.98
N MET A 8 13.42 10.29 -2.53
CA MET A 8 12.92 9.13 -1.80
C MET A 8 12.20 9.53 -0.51
N THR A 9 12.72 10.50 0.25
CA THR A 9 12.05 11.00 1.46
C THR A 9 10.66 11.58 1.15
N ILE A 10 10.52 12.37 0.09
CA ILE A 10 9.22 12.89 -0.33
C ILE A 10 8.27 11.75 -0.68
N TRP A 11 8.74 10.75 -1.44
CA TRP A 11 7.93 9.58 -1.78
C TRP A 11 7.53 8.76 -0.54
N THR A 12 8.39 8.66 0.47
CA THR A 12 8.06 7.99 1.73
C THR A 12 6.93 8.70 2.47
N LEU A 13 6.88 10.04 2.42
CA LEU A 13 5.75 10.78 3.00
C LEU A 13 4.46 10.56 2.20
N LEU A 14 4.56 10.60 0.87
CA LEU A 14 3.41 10.36 -0.02
C LEU A 14 2.89 8.92 0.06
N ALA A 15 3.74 7.95 0.40
CA ALA A 15 3.37 6.54 0.58
C ALA A 15 2.31 6.32 1.66
N TRP A 16 2.00 7.32 2.49
CA TRP A 16 0.93 7.27 3.48
C TRP A 16 -0.45 7.65 2.92
N LEU A 17 -0.56 8.17 1.70
CA LEU A 17 -1.85 8.53 1.09
C LEU A 17 -2.86 7.36 1.03
N PRO A 18 -2.48 6.11 0.69
CA PRO A 18 -3.37 4.95 0.75
C PRO A 18 -4.04 4.74 2.10
N LEU A 19 -3.43 5.16 3.21
CA LEU A 19 -3.99 5.02 4.56
C LEU A 19 -5.35 5.72 4.69
N VAL A 20 -5.56 6.81 3.95
CA VAL A 20 -6.85 7.52 3.92
C VAL A 20 -7.98 6.56 3.51
N SER A 21 -7.73 5.68 2.53
CA SER A 21 -8.73 4.70 2.11
C SER A 21 -9.08 3.73 3.26
N SER A 22 -8.09 3.25 4.01
CA SER A 22 -8.31 2.37 5.16
C SER A 22 -9.10 3.05 6.27
N ILE A 23 -8.77 4.31 6.58
CA ILE A 23 -9.50 5.10 7.57
C ILE A 23 -10.96 5.27 7.16
N VAL A 24 -11.23 5.63 5.90
CA VAL A 24 -12.61 5.80 5.40
C VAL A 24 -13.38 4.48 5.44
N TYR A 25 -12.80 3.38 4.94
CA TYR A 25 -13.43 2.06 5.02
C TYR A 25 -13.79 1.66 6.45
N PHE A 26 -12.87 1.84 7.41
CA PHE A 26 -13.10 1.47 8.80
C PHE A 26 -14.22 2.30 9.44
N ARG A 27 -14.23 3.61 9.19
CA ARG A 27 -15.24 4.54 9.73
C ARG A 27 -16.61 4.36 9.10
N SER A 28 -16.66 3.94 7.83
CA SER A 28 -17.90 3.71 7.10
C SER A 28 -18.42 2.27 7.20
N SER A 29 -17.68 1.37 7.83
CA SER A 29 -18.17 0.03 8.13
C SER A 29 -19.26 0.09 9.22
N PRO A 30 -20.37 -0.66 9.12
CA PRO A 30 -21.44 -0.64 10.11
C PRO A 30 -20.93 -0.96 11.52
N SER A 31 -21.43 -0.24 12.52
CA SER A 31 -21.07 -0.47 13.93
C SER A 31 -21.58 -1.81 14.49
N SER A 32 -22.54 -2.44 13.80
CA SER A 32 -23.03 -3.78 14.11
C SER A 32 -22.07 -4.90 13.70
N GLU A 33 -21.06 -4.63 12.87
CA GLU A 33 -20.01 -5.59 12.54
C GLU A 33 -18.95 -5.66 13.64
N SER A 34 -18.35 -6.83 13.83
CA SER A 34 -17.24 -6.99 14.78
C SER A 34 -16.04 -6.13 14.36
N VAL A 35 -15.27 -5.65 15.34
CA VAL A 35 -14.06 -4.84 15.08
C VAL A 35 -13.10 -5.56 14.14
N LEU A 36 -12.93 -6.88 14.30
CA LEU A 36 -12.07 -7.68 13.43
C LEU A 36 -12.55 -7.66 11.97
N GLN A 37 -13.85 -7.80 11.73
CA GLN A 37 -14.40 -7.73 10.37
C GLN A 37 -14.19 -6.34 9.76
N ARG A 38 -14.42 -5.28 10.54
CA ARG A 38 -14.20 -3.89 10.13
C ARG A 38 -12.74 -3.63 9.78
N MET A 39 -11.79 -4.17 10.56
CA MET A 39 -10.36 -4.09 10.27
C MET A 39 -10.00 -4.87 8.99
N ALA A 40 -10.53 -6.09 8.84
CA ALA A 40 -10.22 -6.95 7.70
C ALA A 40 -10.64 -6.33 6.36
N VAL A 41 -11.81 -5.69 6.30
CA VAL A 41 -12.28 -5.01 5.08
C VAL A 41 -11.60 -3.68 4.81
N SER A 42 -10.88 -3.11 5.80
CA SER A 42 -10.24 -1.80 5.68
C SER A 42 -8.72 -1.85 5.55
N ALA A 43 -8.06 -2.97 5.84
CA ALA A 43 -6.60 -3.02 5.99
C ALA A 43 -5.78 -2.75 4.72
N HIS A 44 -6.39 -2.81 3.53
CA HIS A 44 -5.72 -2.71 2.22
C HIS A 44 -4.76 -1.52 2.09
N GLY A 45 -5.24 -0.29 2.32
CA GLY A 45 -4.45 0.93 2.17
C GLY A 45 -3.30 1.03 3.17
N ALA A 46 -3.53 0.59 4.41
CA ALA A 46 -2.49 0.52 5.43
C ALA A 46 -1.36 -0.45 5.05
N VAL A 47 -1.70 -1.62 4.50
CA VAL A 47 -0.70 -2.58 4.01
C VAL A 47 0.09 -2.02 2.83
N ILE A 48 -0.59 -1.35 1.88
CA ILE A 48 0.09 -0.69 0.75
C ILE A 48 1.07 0.38 1.25
N ALA A 49 0.62 1.24 2.18
CA ALA A 49 1.44 2.30 2.75
C ALA A 49 2.69 1.74 3.44
N LEU A 50 2.53 0.66 4.20
CA LEU A 50 3.63 -0.04 4.86
C LEU A 50 4.63 -0.60 3.85
N LEU A 51 4.16 -1.35 2.85
CA LEU A 51 5.04 -1.95 1.83
C LEU A 51 5.78 -0.91 1.00
N CYS A 52 5.12 0.20 0.64
CA CYS A 52 5.76 1.33 -0.04
C CYS A 52 6.83 1.98 0.84
N SER A 53 6.49 2.27 2.10
CA SER A 53 7.42 2.92 3.04
C SER A 53 8.66 2.06 3.28
N VAL A 54 8.49 0.75 3.49
CA VAL A 54 9.61 -0.19 3.68
C VAL A 54 10.52 -0.19 2.45
N ALA A 55 9.97 -0.30 1.24
CA ALA A 55 10.78 -0.31 0.02
C ALA A 55 11.60 0.98 -0.14
N LEU A 56 10.99 2.14 0.07
CA LEU A 56 11.67 3.42 -0.04
C LEU A 56 12.72 3.62 1.07
N LEU A 57 12.46 3.16 2.29
CA LEU A 57 13.45 3.18 3.37
C LEU A 57 14.64 2.26 3.09
N VAL A 58 14.44 1.11 2.45
CA VAL A 58 15.54 0.25 1.97
C VAL A 58 16.41 0.99 0.95
N ALA A 59 15.82 1.77 0.04
CA ALA A 59 16.59 2.58 -0.90
C ALA A 59 17.38 3.73 -0.23
N ILE A 60 16.86 4.32 0.85
CA ILE A 60 17.53 5.45 1.54
C ILE A 60 18.65 4.97 2.47
N PHE A 61 18.36 3.93 3.26
CA PHE A 61 19.17 3.52 4.42
C PHE A 61 19.62 2.06 4.38
N GLY A 62 18.92 1.23 3.61
CA GLY A 62 19.16 -0.21 3.57
C GLY A 62 20.30 -0.60 2.64
N SER A 63 20.41 -1.91 2.45
CA SER A 63 21.26 -2.53 1.45
C SER A 63 20.33 -3.22 0.44
N PRO A 64 19.96 -2.56 -0.67
CA PRO A 64 19.14 -3.17 -1.70
C PRO A 64 19.78 -4.46 -2.22
N ARG A 65 18.96 -5.50 -2.44
CA ARG A 65 19.42 -6.79 -2.97
C ARG A 65 18.42 -7.36 -3.94
N GLN A 66 18.92 -7.89 -5.05
CA GLN A 66 18.07 -8.48 -6.11
C GLN A 66 17.24 -9.66 -5.58
N GLU A 67 17.79 -10.46 -4.65
CA GLU A 67 17.12 -11.62 -4.04
C GLU A 67 15.82 -11.26 -3.29
N TYR A 68 15.69 -10.03 -2.79
CA TYR A 68 14.48 -9.57 -2.11
C TYR A 68 13.38 -9.10 -3.06
N GLY A 69 13.67 -8.92 -4.34
CA GLY A 69 12.71 -8.44 -5.33
C GLY A 69 11.50 -9.37 -5.49
N GLU A 70 11.71 -10.69 -5.55
CA GLU A 70 10.62 -11.66 -5.67
C GLU A 70 9.76 -11.72 -4.41
N ILE A 71 10.40 -11.70 -3.23
CA ILE A 71 9.68 -11.69 -1.95
C ILE A 71 8.80 -10.45 -1.86
N TYR A 72 9.34 -9.28 -2.21
CA TYR A 72 8.59 -8.04 -2.22
C TYR A 72 7.40 -8.09 -3.18
N ARG A 73 7.60 -8.57 -4.42
CA ARG A 73 6.53 -8.77 -5.39
C ARG A 73 5.45 -9.71 -4.87
N LEU A 74 5.84 -10.80 -4.20
CA LEU A 74 4.89 -11.73 -3.60
C LEU A 74 4.05 -11.04 -2.51
N LEU A 75 4.66 -10.19 -1.67
CA LEU A 75 3.96 -9.44 -0.63
C LEU A 75 2.93 -8.45 -1.21
N LEU A 76 3.13 -7.93 -2.42
CA LEU A 76 2.14 -7.03 -3.06
C LEU A 76 0.83 -7.74 -3.43
N TRP A 77 0.78 -9.07 -3.44
CA TRP A 77 -0.48 -9.80 -3.59
C TRP A 77 -1.38 -9.67 -2.36
N VAL A 78 -0.81 -9.50 -1.16
CA VAL A 78 -1.58 -9.35 0.09
C VAL A 78 -2.56 -8.19 0.01
N PRO A 79 -2.15 -6.93 -0.25
CA PRO A 79 -3.09 -5.84 -0.40
C PRO A 79 -4.05 -6.04 -1.58
N LEU A 80 -3.65 -6.69 -2.68
CA LEU A 80 -4.56 -6.98 -3.80
C LEU A 80 -5.71 -7.91 -3.36
N PHE A 81 -5.40 -8.96 -2.61
CA PHE A 81 -6.42 -9.84 -2.03
C PHE A 81 -7.30 -9.11 -1.02
N LEU A 82 -6.75 -8.21 -0.21
CA LEU A 82 -7.55 -7.38 0.71
C LEU A 82 -8.49 -6.42 -0.03
N VAL A 83 -8.03 -5.81 -1.13
CA VAL A 83 -8.88 -5.00 -2.01
C VAL A 83 -10.03 -5.84 -2.53
N ALA A 84 -9.74 -7.01 -3.13
CA ALA A 84 -10.76 -7.92 -3.63
C ALA A 84 -11.74 -8.37 -2.53
N TYR A 85 -11.23 -8.78 -1.37
CA TYR A 85 -12.01 -9.16 -0.19
C TYR A 85 -12.98 -8.04 0.22
N SER A 86 -12.53 -6.78 0.19
CA SER A 86 -13.37 -5.63 0.56
C SER A 86 -14.59 -5.51 -0.37
N PHE A 87 -14.49 -5.80 -1.66
CA PHE A 87 -15.63 -5.75 -2.59
C PHE A 87 -16.76 -6.72 -2.20
N PHE A 88 -16.39 -7.91 -1.73
CA PHE A 88 -17.35 -8.95 -1.35
C PHE A 88 -17.90 -8.78 0.06
N ARG A 89 -17.11 -8.22 0.98
CA ARG A 89 -17.40 -8.28 2.41
C ARG A 89 -17.72 -6.94 3.05
N PHE A 90 -17.42 -5.83 2.39
CA PHE A 90 -17.80 -4.51 2.88
C PHE A 90 -19.30 -4.26 2.69
N ARG A 91 -19.99 -3.99 3.81
CA ARG A 91 -21.43 -3.74 3.85
C ARG A 91 -21.82 -2.26 3.87
N GLY A 92 -20.86 -1.34 3.84
CA GLY A 92 -21.13 0.09 3.76
C GLY A 92 -21.54 0.56 2.36
N LYS A 93 -21.57 1.89 2.20
CA LYS A 93 -21.91 2.58 0.93
C LYS A 93 -20.98 2.14 -0.20
N LYS A 94 -21.52 1.73 -1.35
CA LYS A 94 -20.73 1.15 -2.46
C LYS A 94 -19.83 2.16 -3.16
N GLU A 95 -20.13 3.45 -3.06
CA GLU A 95 -19.30 4.54 -3.56
C GLU A 95 -17.90 4.57 -2.91
N ILE A 96 -17.76 3.99 -1.71
CA ILE A 96 -16.47 3.91 -1.03
C ILE A 96 -15.47 3.03 -1.82
N HIS A 97 -15.95 2.12 -2.66
CA HIS A 97 -15.09 1.33 -3.55
C HIS A 97 -14.33 2.18 -4.56
N PHE A 98 -14.76 3.41 -4.88
CA PHE A 98 -13.97 4.31 -5.74
C PHE A 98 -12.61 4.66 -5.12
N LEU A 99 -12.47 4.61 -3.79
CA LEU A 99 -11.18 4.79 -3.12
C LEU A 99 -10.19 3.67 -3.43
N GLN A 100 -10.65 2.53 -3.96
CA GLN A 100 -9.74 1.47 -4.41
C GLN A 100 -8.92 1.91 -5.62
N LEU A 101 -9.36 2.88 -6.42
CA LEU A 101 -8.55 3.46 -7.50
C LEU A 101 -7.23 4.05 -6.97
N LEU A 102 -7.28 4.74 -5.82
CA LEU A 102 -6.09 5.24 -5.15
C LEU A 102 -5.14 4.10 -4.76
N ASN A 103 -5.69 3.00 -4.23
CA ASN A 103 -4.91 1.82 -3.84
C ASN A 103 -4.29 1.12 -5.06
N ILE A 104 -5.01 1.00 -6.17
CA ILE A 104 -4.49 0.43 -7.41
C ILE A 104 -3.35 1.28 -7.97
N LEU A 105 -3.48 2.60 -8.00
CA LEU A 105 -2.41 3.50 -8.42
C LEU A 105 -1.14 3.33 -7.56
N TRP A 106 -1.32 3.25 -6.25
CA TRP A 106 -0.19 3.02 -5.33
C TRP A 106 0.38 1.61 -5.41
N LEU A 107 -0.41 0.59 -5.75
CA LEU A 107 0.10 -0.75 -6.01
C LEU A 107 0.95 -0.82 -7.28
N ILE A 108 0.54 -0.12 -8.34
CA ILE A 108 1.35 0.02 -9.56
C ILE A 108 2.65 0.73 -9.23
N PHE A 109 2.58 1.82 -8.45
CA PHE A 109 3.78 2.52 -7.98
C PHE A 109 4.69 1.60 -7.16
N ALA A 110 4.14 0.87 -6.19
CA ALA A 110 4.87 -0.07 -5.34
C ALA A 110 5.56 -1.15 -6.18
N PHE A 111 4.84 -1.74 -7.14
CA PHE A 111 5.37 -2.77 -8.01
C PHE A 111 6.58 -2.29 -8.82
N LEU A 112 6.47 -1.10 -9.44
CA LEU A 112 7.53 -0.54 -10.25
C LEU A 112 8.67 0.05 -9.38
N PHE A 113 8.38 1.13 -8.66
CA PHE A 113 9.38 1.90 -7.93
C PHE A 113 9.81 1.21 -6.63
N GLY A 114 8.89 0.55 -5.93
CA GLY A 114 9.23 -0.24 -4.75
C GLY A 114 10.11 -1.44 -5.12
N GLY A 115 9.84 -2.10 -6.26
CA GLY A 115 10.69 -3.16 -6.79
C GLY A 115 12.11 -2.68 -7.12
N MET A 116 12.24 -1.52 -7.78
CA MET A 116 13.54 -0.89 -8.04
C MET A 116 14.25 -0.49 -6.74
N ALA A 117 13.51 0.04 -5.76
CA ALA A 117 14.04 0.44 -4.46
C ALA A 117 14.57 -0.73 -3.64
N ILE A 118 13.89 -1.87 -3.66
CA ILE A 118 14.31 -3.10 -2.97
C ILE A 118 15.51 -3.76 -3.66
N THR A 119 15.53 -3.78 -4.99
CA THR A 119 16.58 -4.48 -5.76
C THR A 119 17.82 -3.61 -6.01
N GLY A 120 17.68 -2.29 -5.95
CA GLY A 120 18.72 -1.32 -6.29
C GLY A 120 18.93 -1.13 -7.80
N VAL A 121 18.14 -1.82 -8.63
CA VAL A 121 18.23 -1.71 -10.09
C VAL A 121 17.32 -0.59 -10.55
N TRP A 122 17.92 0.57 -10.76
CA TRP A 122 17.27 1.73 -11.36
C TRP A 122 17.51 1.70 -12.89
N LEU A 123 16.46 1.90 -13.67
CA LEU A 123 16.51 2.00 -15.14
C LEU A 123 17.22 3.29 -15.57
#